data_AF-A0A3C0B1Y1-F1
#
_entry.id   AF-A0A3C0B1Y1-F1
#
_cell.length_a   1.000
_cell.length_b   1.000
_cell.length_c   1.000
_cell.angle_alpha   90.00
_cell.angle_beta   90.00
_cell.angle_gamma   90.00
#
_symmetry.space_group_name_H-M   'P 1'
#
loop_
_entity.id
_entity.type
_entity.pdbx_description
1 polymer ?
#
loop_
_entity_poly.entity_id
_entity_poly.type
_entity_poly.pdbx_seq_one_letter_code
_entity_poly.pdbx_strand_id
1 'polypeptide(L)'
;CFINENNEADGIYVNKVENGLAYPNVLKEIKPGTFIYRNNDAAFIKIVEREDSAVRKISTTLLLTENGNGFELTAIDEDGNVSSVKLVHPKERTKNNESIEENFKVNLAKTGFTPYKVDKITIQFSENWFLPISKINEMRRTVFEHLSEIRLANYKRHEHQLVKTSHPYPETKLDFMYNVSNKLARKFYERHGVTEIEKAFELQWDPGKSRVMTTKYCIKYELEKCPKYHPDMDGRLKEPLILKQGELEYKLKFNCKPCEMEIWEKDAEFEIEEDHFH
;
A
#
# COMPACT_ATOMS: atom_id res chain seq x y z
N CYS A 1 6.07 -11.39 19.54
CA CYS A 1 7.39 -11.09 20.15
C CYS A 1 7.20 -10.34 21.46
N PHE A 2 8.24 -10.28 22.28
CA PHE A 2 8.33 -9.54 23.53
C PHE A 2 9.79 -9.17 23.80
N ILE A 3 10.05 -8.28 24.76
CA ILE A 3 11.40 -7.98 25.24
C ILE A 3 11.65 -8.82 26.49
N ASN A 4 12.74 -9.59 26.51
CA ASN A 4 13.11 -10.43 27.64
C ASN A 4 13.81 -9.62 28.76
N GLU A 5 14.19 -10.28 29.85
CA GLU A 5 14.86 -9.62 30.99
C GLU A 5 16.24 -9.06 30.67
N ASN A 6 16.90 -9.59 29.64
CA ASN A 6 18.18 -9.10 29.14
C ASN A 6 18.02 -7.89 28.20
N ASN A 7 16.79 -7.37 28.06
CA ASN A 7 16.44 -6.30 27.14
C ASN A 7 16.64 -6.66 25.65
N GLU A 8 16.52 -7.95 25.33
CA GLU A 8 16.64 -8.49 23.96
C GLU A 8 15.27 -8.83 23.40
N ALA A 9 15.11 -8.70 22.08
CA ALA A 9 13.88 -9.10 21.39
C ALA A 9 13.80 -10.63 21.26
N ASP A 10 12.75 -11.22 21.83
CA ASP A 10 12.46 -12.65 21.71
C ASP A 10 11.03 -12.91 21.18
N GLY A 11 10.77 -14.14 20.76
CA GLY A 11 9.53 -14.57 20.14
C GLY A 11 9.08 -15.96 20.59
N ILE A 12 7.76 -16.15 20.52
CA ILE A 12 7.08 -17.41 20.74
C ILE A 12 6.06 -17.61 19.62
N TYR A 13 6.03 -18.80 19.02
CA TYR A 13 5.04 -19.13 18.00
C TYR A 13 3.72 -19.53 18.67
N VAL A 14 2.65 -18.81 18.34
CA VAL A 14 1.30 -19.04 18.85
C VAL A 14 0.48 -19.73 17.77
N ASN A 15 0.00 -20.94 18.06
CA ASN A 15 -0.79 -21.73 17.11
C ASN A 15 -2.28 -21.40 17.17
N LYS A 16 -2.77 -21.04 18.37
CA LYS A 16 -4.19 -20.81 18.62
C LYS A 16 -4.35 -19.65 19.60
N VAL A 17 -5.34 -18.80 19.35
CA VAL A 17 -5.81 -17.80 20.31
C VAL A 17 -7.31 -18.02 20.48
N GLU A 18 -7.76 -18.21 21.71
CA GLU A 18 -9.18 -18.46 22.03
C GLU A 18 -9.51 -17.82 23.37
N ASN A 19 -10.63 -17.11 23.45
CA ASN A 19 -11.11 -16.45 24.68
C ASN A 19 -10.06 -15.54 25.36
N GLY A 20 -9.23 -14.85 24.56
CA GLY A 20 -8.17 -13.98 25.06
C GLY A 20 -6.91 -14.70 25.56
N LEU A 21 -6.84 -16.03 25.44
CA LEU A 21 -5.68 -16.85 25.78
C LEU A 21 -4.92 -17.26 24.52
N ALA A 22 -3.60 -17.09 24.53
CA ALA A 22 -2.71 -17.53 23.46
C ALA A 22 -2.05 -18.86 23.82
N TYR A 23 -2.10 -19.82 22.91
CA TYR A 23 -1.58 -21.18 23.06
C TYR A 23 -0.34 -21.36 22.18
N PRO A 24 0.87 -21.28 22.76
CA PRO A 24 2.10 -21.47 22.02
C PRO A 24 2.42 -22.95 21.79
N ASN A 25 3.21 -23.22 20.75
CA ASN A 25 3.70 -24.58 20.50
C ASN A 25 4.79 -25.02 21.50
N VAL A 26 5.64 -24.07 21.89
CA VAL A 26 6.72 -24.26 22.85
C VAL A 26 6.55 -23.19 23.92
N LEU A 27 6.38 -23.62 25.17
CA LEU A 27 6.31 -22.70 26.30
C LEU A 27 7.70 -22.11 26.56
N LYS A 28 7.78 -20.78 26.49
CA LYS A 28 8.90 -20.03 27.06
C LYS A 28 8.43 -19.38 28.35
N GLU A 29 9.31 -19.28 29.33
CA GLU A 29 9.02 -18.54 30.55
C GLU A 29 8.92 -17.05 30.22
N ILE A 30 7.74 -16.48 30.43
CA ILE A 30 7.46 -15.05 30.24
C ILE A 30 6.99 -14.52 31.59
N LYS A 31 7.68 -13.51 32.12
CA LYS A 31 7.28 -12.89 33.39
C LYS A 31 5.88 -12.27 33.29
N PRO A 32 5.02 -12.46 34.30
CA PRO A 32 3.74 -11.77 34.36
C PRO A 32 3.89 -10.24 34.22
N GLY A 33 3.06 -9.62 33.40
CA GLY A 33 3.13 -8.17 33.09
C GLY A 33 3.99 -7.81 31.88
N THR A 34 4.64 -8.78 31.22
CA THR A 34 5.40 -8.54 29.98
C THR A 34 4.44 -8.19 28.84
N PHE A 35 4.69 -7.07 28.14
CA PHE A 35 3.94 -6.70 26.95
C PHE A 35 4.28 -7.64 25.79
N ILE A 36 3.25 -8.26 25.22
CA ILE A 36 3.37 -9.15 24.07
C ILE A 36 2.84 -8.44 22.84
N TYR A 37 3.66 -8.41 21.79
CA TYR A 37 3.33 -7.81 20.50
C TYR A 37 3.07 -8.89 19.46
N ARG A 38 2.01 -8.71 18.66
CA ARG A 38 1.73 -9.56 17.50
C ARG A 38 2.48 -9.01 16.29
N ASN A 39 3.53 -9.71 15.87
CA ASN A 39 4.36 -9.31 14.72
C ASN A 39 4.19 -10.20 13.48
N ASN A 40 3.53 -11.35 13.61
CA ASN A 40 3.24 -12.25 12.50
C ASN A 40 1.82 -12.81 12.64
N ASP A 41 1.05 -12.76 11.57
CA ASP A 41 -0.29 -13.35 11.47
C ASP A 41 -0.38 -14.18 10.20
N ALA A 42 -0.19 -15.50 10.33
CA ALA A 42 -0.24 -16.42 9.20
C ALA A 42 -1.61 -16.45 8.49
N ALA A 43 -2.72 -16.20 9.20
CA ALA A 43 -4.05 -16.16 8.59
C ALA A 43 -4.21 -14.90 7.74
N PHE A 44 -3.75 -13.75 8.26
CA PHE A 44 -3.72 -12.50 7.52
C PHE A 44 -2.79 -12.55 6.31
N ILE A 45 -1.56 -13.06 6.48
CA ILE A 45 -0.60 -13.24 5.39
C ILE A 45 -1.20 -14.11 4.29
N LYS A 46 -1.81 -15.25 4.65
CA LYS A 46 -2.51 -16.11 3.68
C LYS A 46 -3.70 -15.44 2.99
N ILE A 47 -4.29 -14.41 3.55
CA ILE A 47 -5.32 -13.61 2.88
C ILE A 47 -4.64 -12.67 1.89
N VAL A 48 -3.61 -11.94 2.33
CA VAL A 48 -2.86 -10.95 1.51
C VAL A 48 -2.14 -11.61 0.33
N GLU A 49 -1.59 -12.81 0.51
CA GLU A 49 -0.87 -13.56 -0.53
C GLU A 49 -1.79 -14.13 -1.62
N ARG A 50 -3.11 -14.13 -1.44
CA ARG A 50 -4.02 -14.56 -2.51
C ARG A 50 -3.98 -13.53 -3.64
N GLU A 51 -4.00 -14.01 -4.88
CA GLU A 51 -4.03 -13.15 -6.07
C GLU A 51 -5.29 -12.25 -6.11
N ASP A 52 -6.39 -12.68 -5.48
CA ASP A 52 -7.64 -11.94 -5.41
C ASP A 52 -7.75 -11.00 -4.19
N SER A 53 -6.74 -10.96 -3.32
CA SER A 53 -6.77 -10.21 -2.05
C SER A 53 -6.91 -8.69 -2.25
N ALA A 54 -6.38 -8.19 -3.36
CA ALA A 54 -6.42 -6.77 -3.74
C ALA A 54 -7.52 -6.45 -4.76
N VAL A 55 -8.31 -7.45 -5.19
CA VAL A 55 -9.33 -7.27 -6.23
C VAL A 55 -10.60 -6.70 -5.60
N ARG A 56 -10.87 -5.42 -5.89
CA ARG A 56 -12.12 -4.75 -5.50
C ARG A 56 -13.09 -4.78 -6.67
N LYS A 57 -14.19 -5.51 -6.52
CA LYS A 57 -15.30 -5.54 -7.47
C LYS A 57 -16.57 -4.98 -6.83
N ILE A 58 -17.36 -4.30 -7.65
CA ILE A 58 -18.65 -3.72 -7.31
C ILE A 58 -19.69 -4.86 -7.25
N SER A 59 -20.36 -5.01 -6.11
CA SER A 59 -21.46 -5.97 -5.96
C SER A 59 -22.63 -5.62 -6.88
N THR A 60 -23.20 -6.63 -7.54
CA THR A 60 -24.38 -6.47 -8.39
C THR A 60 -25.39 -7.59 -8.18
N THR A 61 -26.66 -7.26 -8.40
CA THR A 61 -27.77 -8.22 -8.48
C THR A 61 -28.35 -8.19 -9.88
N LEU A 62 -28.70 -9.37 -10.40
CA LEU A 62 -29.28 -9.55 -11.72
C LEU A 62 -30.71 -10.09 -11.60
N LEU A 63 -31.61 -9.51 -12.37
CA LEU A 63 -32.99 -9.96 -12.54
C LEU A 63 -33.27 -10.20 -14.01
N LEU A 64 -33.50 -11.46 -14.39
CA LEU A 64 -33.91 -11.85 -15.73
C LEU A 64 -35.42 -12.14 -15.74
N THR A 65 -36.17 -11.38 -16.53
CA THR A 65 -37.62 -11.52 -16.67
C THR A 65 -38.01 -11.72 -18.12
N GLU A 66 -39.23 -12.19 -18.37
CA GLU A 66 -39.83 -12.16 -19.69
C GLU A 66 -40.80 -10.97 -19.84
N ASN A 67 -40.92 -10.45 -21.05
CA ASN A 67 -41.91 -9.42 -21.42
C ASN A 67 -42.72 -9.89 -22.63
N GLY A 68 -43.71 -9.14 -23.10
CA GLY A 68 -44.60 -9.58 -24.18
C GLY A 68 -43.89 -10.08 -25.45
N ASN A 69 -42.72 -9.51 -25.79
CA ASN A 69 -42.02 -9.76 -27.04
C ASN A 69 -40.63 -10.41 -26.88
N GLY A 70 -40.30 -10.90 -25.67
CA GLY A 70 -39.02 -11.54 -25.40
C GLY A 70 -38.61 -11.46 -23.93
N PHE A 71 -37.38 -11.00 -23.67
CA PHE A 71 -36.74 -11.04 -22.36
C PHE A 71 -36.14 -9.69 -21.96
N GLU A 72 -35.96 -9.49 -20.66
CA GLU A 72 -35.34 -8.30 -20.10
C GLU A 72 -34.41 -8.68 -18.94
N LEU A 73 -33.16 -8.24 -19.04
CA LEU A 73 -32.15 -8.39 -18.00
C LEU A 73 -31.91 -7.04 -17.35
N THR A 74 -32.11 -6.98 -16.03
CA THR A 74 -31.84 -5.80 -15.21
C THR A 74 -30.66 -6.09 -14.27
N ALA A 75 -29.72 -5.15 -14.18
CA ALA A 75 -28.62 -5.17 -13.23
C ALA A 75 -28.75 -4.00 -12.25
N ILE A 76 -28.52 -4.26 -10.97
CA ILE A 76 -28.52 -3.25 -9.90
C ILE A 76 -27.20 -3.36 -9.14
N ASP A 77 -26.45 -2.27 -9.02
CA ASP A 77 -25.20 -2.24 -8.25
C ASP A 77 -25.39 -1.87 -6.76
N GLU A 78 -24.33 -2.01 -5.97
CA GLU A 78 -24.34 -1.74 -4.52
C GLU A 78 -24.60 -0.28 -4.14
N ASP A 79 -24.41 0.66 -5.08
CA ASP A 79 -24.71 2.08 -4.90
C ASP A 79 -26.10 2.46 -5.44
N GLY A 80 -26.88 1.47 -5.92
CA GLY A 80 -28.24 1.65 -6.40
C GLY A 80 -28.36 2.09 -7.86
N ASN A 81 -27.29 2.06 -8.65
CA ASN A 81 -27.38 2.29 -10.09
C ASN A 81 -28.07 1.10 -10.76
N VAL A 82 -28.96 1.39 -11.72
CA VAL A 82 -29.78 0.38 -12.40
C VAL A 82 -29.57 0.50 -13.90
N SER A 83 -29.36 -0.63 -14.57
CA SER A 83 -29.40 -0.73 -16.03
C SER A 83 -30.29 -1.89 -16.46
N SER A 84 -30.97 -1.75 -17.60
CA SER A 84 -31.84 -2.79 -18.15
C SER A 84 -31.61 -2.92 -19.65
N VAL A 85 -31.61 -4.16 -20.14
CA VAL A 85 -31.48 -4.49 -21.56
C VAL A 85 -32.60 -5.42 -21.97
N LYS A 86 -33.30 -5.04 -23.04
CA LYS A 86 -34.39 -5.83 -23.63
C LYS A 86 -33.88 -6.60 -24.84
N LEU A 87 -34.30 -7.85 -24.94
CA LEU A 87 -34.05 -8.72 -26.07
C LEU A 87 -35.37 -9.16 -26.68
N VAL A 88 -35.59 -8.80 -27.94
CA VAL A 88 -36.70 -9.35 -28.73
C VAL A 88 -36.31 -10.75 -29.19
N HIS A 89 -37.02 -11.76 -28.71
CA HIS A 89 -36.78 -13.16 -29.04
C HIS A 89 -38.08 -13.96 -28.92
N PRO A 90 -38.43 -14.83 -29.89
CA PRO A 90 -39.56 -15.75 -29.76
C PRO A 90 -39.48 -16.60 -28.49
N LYS A 91 -40.60 -16.76 -27.79
CA LYS A 91 -40.69 -17.61 -26.60
C LYS A 91 -41.06 -19.02 -27.00
N GLU A 92 -40.05 -19.87 -27.12
CA GLU A 92 -40.21 -21.29 -27.43
C GLU A 92 -39.93 -22.10 -26.16
N ARG A 93 -40.75 -23.11 -25.86
CA ARG A 93 -40.48 -24.01 -24.73
C ARG A 93 -39.24 -24.85 -25.02
N THR A 94 -38.53 -25.26 -23.97
CA THR A 94 -37.45 -26.23 -24.11
C THR A 94 -38.00 -27.57 -24.64
N LYS A 95 -37.20 -28.28 -25.47
CA LYS A 95 -37.64 -29.51 -26.16
C LYS A 95 -38.19 -30.60 -25.23
N ASN A 96 -37.67 -30.68 -24.00
CA ASN A 96 -38.08 -31.65 -22.98
C ASN A 96 -38.84 -30.99 -21.80
N ASN A 97 -39.18 -29.70 -21.91
CA ASN A 97 -39.73 -28.88 -20.83
C ASN A 97 -38.87 -28.90 -19.53
N GLU A 98 -37.58 -29.19 -19.64
CA GLU A 98 -36.61 -29.15 -18.55
C GLU A 98 -36.22 -27.71 -18.23
N SER A 99 -36.02 -27.42 -16.94
CA SER A 99 -35.51 -26.12 -16.50
C SER A 99 -34.04 -25.98 -16.88
N ILE A 100 -33.72 -24.87 -17.55
CA ILE A 100 -32.34 -24.46 -17.91
C ILE A 100 -31.89 -23.25 -17.08
N GLU A 101 -32.62 -22.95 -15.99
CA GLU A 101 -32.37 -21.82 -15.10
C GLU A 101 -30.95 -21.83 -14.51
N GLU A 102 -30.46 -22.99 -14.06
CA GLU A 102 -29.10 -23.10 -13.52
C GLU A 102 -28.03 -22.81 -14.57
N ASN A 103 -28.25 -23.20 -15.83
CA ASN A 103 -27.35 -22.87 -16.93
C ASN A 103 -27.32 -21.35 -17.18
N PHE A 104 -28.48 -20.69 -17.07
CA PHE A 104 -28.58 -19.25 -17.20
C PHE A 104 -27.84 -18.53 -16.07
N LYS A 105 -28.04 -18.97 -14.82
CA LYS A 105 -27.31 -18.44 -13.65
C LYS A 105 -25.79 -18.55 -13.83
N VAL A 106 -25.29 -19.72 -14.24
CA VAL A 106 -23.85 -19.95 -14.49
C VAL A 106 -23.29 -19.00 -15.54
N ASN A 107 -24.02 -18.74 -16.64
CA ASN A 107 -23.54 -17.83 -17.69
C ASN A 107 -23.67 -16.34 -17.31
N LEU A 108 -24.72 -15.97 -16.58
CA LEU A 108 -24.90 -14.61 -16.05
C LEU A 108 -23.85 -14.25 -15.00
N ALA A 109 -23.42 -15.21 -14.17
CA ALA A 109 -22.41 -15.00 -13.12
C ALA A 109 -20.99 -14.74 -13.65
N LYS A 110 -20.70 -15.10 -14.90
CA LYS A 110 -19.36 -14.94 -15.51
C LYS A 110 -19.11 -13.48 -15.89
N THR A 111 -18.60 -12.66 -14.96
CA THR A 111 -18.34 -11.22 -15.19
C THR A 111 -16.95 -10.90 -15.77
N GLY A 112 -16.02 -11.87 -15.80
CA GLY A 112 -14.69 -11.71 -16.40
C GLY A 112 -13.91 -10.52 -15.84
N PHE A 113 -13.37 -9.69 -16.75
CA PHE A 113 -12.57 -8.49 -16.44
C PHE A 113 -13.40 -7.23 -16.13
N THR A 114 -14.73 -7.33 -16.12
CA THR A 114 -15.56 -6.19 -15.71
C THR A 114 -15.33 -5.88 -14.22
N PRO A 115 -15.56 -4.62 -13.78
CA PRO A 115 -15.41 -4.24 -12.38
C PRO A 115 -16.51 -4.84 -11.48
N TYR A 116 -17.42 -5.66 -12.02
CA TYR A 116 -18.57 -6.19 -11.30
C TYR A 116 -18.37 -7.63 -10.84
N LYS A 117 -18.98 -7.95 -9.69
CA LYS A 117 -19.26 -9.32 -9.26
C LYS A 117 -20.78 -9.48 -9.09
N VAL A 118 -21.29 -10.66 -9.37
CA VAL A 118 -22.72 -10.95 -9.25
C VAL A 118 -22.95 -11.72 -7.96
N ASP A 119 -23.65 -11.09 -7.02
CA ASP A 119 -23.93 -11.68 -5.71
C ASP A 119 -25.26 -12.45 -5.72
N LYS A 120 -26.21 -12.02 -6.56
CA LYS A 120 -27.53 -12.65 -6.67
C LYS A 120 -28.06 -12.62 -8.09
N ILE A 121 -28.65 -13.73 -8.53
CA ILE A 121 -29.34 -13.86 -9.82
C ILE A 121 -30.74 -14.38 -9.55
N THR A 122 -31.75 -13.67 -10.03
CA THR A 122 -33.16 -14.07 -9.95
C THR A 122 -33.69 -14.22 -11.37
N ILE A 123 -34.32 -15.37 -11.67
CA ILE A 123 -34.96 -15.62 -12.96
C ILE A 123 -36.46 -15.76 -12.70
N GLN A 124 -37.27 -14.97 -13.40
CA GLN A 124 -38.72 -14.95 -13.26
C GLN A 124 -39.36 -15.18 -14.62
N PHE A 125 -39.58 -16.45 -14.94
CA PHE A 125 -40.33 -16.88 -16.12
C PHE A 125 -41.59 -17.62 -15.69
N SER A 126 -42.66 -17.49 -16.47
CA SER A 126 -43.90 -18.24 -16.32
C SER A 126 -43.75 -19.69 -16.79
N GLU A 127 -42.82 -19.94 -17.72
CA GLU A 127 -42.56 -21.28 -18.28
C GLU A 127 -41.07 -21.52 -18.55
N ASN A 128 -40.71 -22.77 -18.91
CA ASN A 128 -39.35 -23.14 -19.27
C ASN A 128 -39.02 -22.70 -20.71
N TRP A 129 -38.71 -21.42 -20.87
CA TRP A 129 -38.34 -20.84 -22.15
C TRP A 129 -36.92 -21.20 -22.57
N PHE A 130 -36.76 -21.51 -23.85
CA PHE A 130 -35.47 -21.68 -24.50
C PHE A 130 -34.89 -20.32 -24.88
N LEU A 131 -33.65 -20.08 -24.45
CA LEU A 131 -32.85 -18.93 -24.85
C LEU A 131 -31.42 -19.38 -25.14
N PRO A 132 -30.85 -19.08 -26.32
CA PRO A 132 -29.47 -19.43 -26.62
C PRO A 132 -28.47 -18.77 -25.65
N ILE A 133 -27.45 -19.52 -25.23
CA ILE A 133 -26.38 -19.01 -24.34
C ILE A 133 -25.68 -17.78 -24.93
N SER A 134 -25.56 -17.71 -26.27
CA SER A 134 -25.01 -16.54 -26.96
C SER A 134 -25.81 -15.26 -26.64
N LYS A 135 -27.14 -15.34 -26.60
CA LYS A 135 -28.03 -14.22 -26.29
C LYS A 135 -27.96 -13.80 -24.83
N ILE A 136 -27.81 -14.75 -23.91
CA ILE A 136 -27.58 -14.46 -22.49
C ILE A 136 -26.25 -13.73 -22.30
N ASN A 137 -25.19 -14.21 -22.96
CA ASN A 137 -23.88 -13.59 -22.90
C ASN A 137 -23.88 -12.18 -23.51
N GLU A 138 -24.64 -11.96 -24.58
CA GLU A 138 -24.87 -10.65 -25.20
C GLU A 138 -25.57 -9.71 -24.23
N MET A 139 -26.74 -10.08 -23.72
CA MET A 139 -27.50 -9.28 -22.73
C MET A 139 -26.65 -8.93 -21.51
N ARG A 140 -25.88 -9.90 -20.98
CA ARG A 140 -24.98 -9.68 -19.83
C ARG A 140 -23.88 -8.68 -20.15
N ARG A 141 -23.28 -8.70 -21.35
CA ARG A 141 -22.25 -7.71 -21.72
C ARG A 141 -22.86 -6.32 -21.79
N THR A 142 -23.96 -6.19 -22.54
CA THR A 142 -24.63 -4.90 -22.74
C THR A 142 -25.17 -4.30 -21.44
N VAL A 143 -25.72 -5.12 -20.53
CA VAL A 143 -26.26 -4.60 -19.26
C VAL A 143 -25.15 -4.03 -18.37
N PHE A 144 -23.97 -4.66 -18.34
CA PHE A 144 -22.82 -4.15 -17.59
C PHE A 144 -22.13 -2.96 -18.27
N GLU A 145 -22.12 -2.90 -19.60
CA GLU A 145 -21.67 -1.72 -20.36
C GLU A 145 -22.53 -0.51 -20.00
N HIS A 146 -23.86 -0.62 -20.12
CA HIS A 146 -24.79 0.45 -19.73
C HIS A 146 -24.69 0.80 -18.24
N LEU A 147 -24.53 -0.19 -17.35
CA LEU A 147 -24.36 0.06 -15.92
C LEU A 147 -23.13 0.93 -15.65
N SER A 148 -22.05 0.69 -16.39
CA SER A 148 -20.80 1.46 -16.27
C SER A 148 -20.98 2.90 -16.70
N GLU A 149 -21.71 3.14 -17.79
CA GLU A 149 -22.04 4.48 -18.28
C GLU A 149 -22.91 5.24 -17.26
N ILE A 150 -23.94 4.60 -16.73
CA ILE A 150 -24.83 5.18 -15.72
C ILE A 150 -24.05 5.52 -14.44
N ARG A 151 -23.18 4.61 -13.99
CA ARG A 151 -22.35 4.82 -12.81
C ARG A 151 -21.37 5.97 -13.00
N LEU A 152 -20.76 6.09 -14.17
CA LEU A 152 -19.89 7.22 -14.54
C LEU A 152 -20.67 8.54 -14.55
N ALA A 153 -21.89 8.56 -15.09
CA ALA A 153 -22.74 9.75 -15.13
C ALA A 153 -23.23 10.16 -13.73
N ASN A 154 -23.50 9.20 -12.86
CA ASN A 154 -23.95 9.42 -11.49
C ASN A 154 -22.82 9.69 -10.50
N TYR A 155 -21.56 9.47 -10.91
CA TYR A 155 -20.40 9.65 -10.04
C TYR A 155 -20.26 11.12 -9.61
N LYS A 156 -20.41 11.35 -8.31
CA LYS A 156 -20.15 12.65 -7.69
C LYS A 156 -18.89 12.53 -6.85
N ARG A 157 -17.83 13.23 -7.28
CA ARG A 157 -16.60 13.32 -6.50
C ARG A 157 -16.90 14.08 -5.20
N HIS A 158 -16.71 13.42 -4.07
CA HIS A 158 -16.73 14.10 -2.78
C HIS A 158 -15.48 14.99 -2.69
N GLU A 159 -15.69 16.31 -2.74
CA GLU A 159 -14.63 17.26 -2.49
C GLU A 159 -14.59 17.55 -0.99
N HIS A 160 -13.53 17.08 -0.34
CA HIS A 160 -13.23 17.50 1.01
C HIS A 160 -12.36 18.76 0.95
N GLN A 161 -12.84 19.86 1.52
CA GLN A 161 -11.99 21.05 1.65
C GLN A 161 -10.91 20.79 2.69
N LEU A 162 -9.65 20.89 2.28
CA LEU A 162 -8.52 20.83 3.21
C LEU A 162 -8.54 22.09 4.08
N VAL A 163 -9.00 21.94 5.33
CA VAL A 163 -8.97 23.00 6.32
C VAL A 163 -7.54 23.17 6.81
N LYS A 164 -7.08 24.42 6.87
CA LYS A 164 -5.76 24.78 7.38
C LYS A 164 -5.67 24.47 8.88
N THR A 165 -4.73 23.63 9.27
CA THR A 165 -4.43 23.31 10.67
C THR A 165 -3.31 24.19 11.24
N SER A 166 -3.19 24.25 12.57
CA SER A 166 -2.18 25.07 13.28
C SER A 166 -1.55 24.33 14.47
N HIS A 167 -1.54 23.00 14.46
CA HIS A 167 -0.82 22.23 15.48
C HIS A 167 0.70 22.44 15.30
N PRO A 168 1.52 22.27 16.35
CA PRO A 168 2.97 22.40 16.20
C PRO A 168 3.57 21.26 15.38
N TYR A 169 4.58 21.57 14.59
CA TYR A 169 5.45 20.58 13.94
C TYR A 169 6.47 20.06 14.98
N PRO A 170 6.93 18.79 14.91
CA PRO A 170 7.85 18.24 15.91
C PRO A 170 9.18 19.01 16.03
N GLU A 171 9.67 19.54 14.91
CA GLU A 171 10.92 20.29 14.84
C GLU A 171 10.67 21.79 14.64
N THR A 172 11.52 22.65 15.21
CA THR A 172 11.42 24.11 15.06
C THR A 172 12.39 24.69 14.04
N LYS A 173 13.40 23.90 13.66
CA LYS A 173 14.44 24.24 12.68
C LYS A 173 14.50 23.14 11.64
N LEU A 174 14.30 23.51 10.38
CA LEU A 174 14.34 22.59 9.25
C LEU A 174 15.55 22.93 8.39
N ASP A 175 16.46 21.97 8.28
CA ASP A 175 17.56 22.02 7.33
C ASP A 175 17.07 21.67 5.91
N PHE A 176 18.02 21.65 4.98
CA PHE A 176 17.75 21.32 3.59
C PHE A 176 17.13 19.93 3.35
N MET A 177 17.26 18.98 4.28
CA MET A 177 16.76 17.61 4.13
C MET A 177 15.22 17.54 4.14
N TYR A 178 14.56 18.58 4.67
CA TYR A 178 13.10 18.70 4.65
C TYR A 178 12.52 19.15 3.31
N ASN A 179 13.38 19.41 2.31
CA ASN A 179 13.01 19.76 0.94
C ASN A 179 11.90 20.83 0.84
N VAL A 180 12.05 21.92 1.59
CA VAL A 180 11.10 23.04 1.56
C VAL A 180 11.36 23.92 0.33
N SER A 181 10.95 23.43 -0.83
CA SER A 181 11.27 23.98 -2.14
C SER A 181 10.30 25.06 -2.66
N ASN A 182 9.15 25.24 -2.02
CA ASN A 182 8.14 26.18 -2.49
C ASN A 182 7.52 27.02 -1.36
N LYS A 183 6.95 28.17 -1.76
CA LYS A 183 6.36 29.15 -0.83
C LYS A 183 5.16 28.60 -0.06
N LEU A 184 4.41 27.63 -0.60
CA LEU A 184 3.25 27.04 0.07
C LEU A 184 3.70 26.11 1.20
N ALA A 185 4.73 25.29 0.96
CA ALA A 185 5.34 24.43 1.97
C ALA A 185 5.96 25.29 3.10
N ARG A 186 6.67 26.36 2.76
CA ARG A 186 7.22 27.29 3.76
C ARG A 186 6.13 27.86 4.68
N LYS A 187 5.04 28.38 4.10
CA LYS A 187 3.88 28.86 4.88
C LYS A 187 3.22 27.77 5.72
N PHE A 188 3.25 26.51 5.25
CA PHE A 188 2.75 25.38 6.04
C PHE A 188 3.60 25.21 7.30
N TYR A 189 4.93 25.14 7.19
CA TYR A 189 5.82 24.93 8.32
C TYR A 189 5.82 26.12 9.29
N GLU A 190 5.87 27.36 8.78
CA GLU A 190 5.76 28.58 9.61
C GLU A 190 4.47 28.59 10.44
N ARG A 191 3.34 28.21 9.85
CA ARG A 191 2.06 28.08 10.56
C ARG A 191 2.08 27.02 11.65
N HIS A 192 2.92 26.00 11.51
CA HIS A 192 3.09 24.92 12.49
C HIS A 192 4.26 25.22 13.45
N GLY A 193 4.68 26.49 13.59
CA GLY A 193 5.62 26.92 14.63
C GLY A 193 7.09 26.75 14.28
N VAL A 194 7.42 26.43 13.02
CA VAL A 194 8.80 26.36 12.55
C VAL A 194 9.34 27.78 12.33
N THR A 195 10.47 28.10 12.94
CA THR A 195 11.06 29.46 12.91
C THR A 195 12.20 29.59 11.91
N GLU A 196 12.96 28.52 11.68
CA GLU A 196 14.11 28.51 10.77
C GLU A 196 13.88 27.42 9.72
N ILE A 197 13.90 27.82 8.44
CA ILE A 197 13.68 26.91 7.32
C ILE A 197 14.72 27.25 6.27
N GLU A 198 15.74 26.39 6.15
CA GLU A 198 16.72 26.45 5.07
C GLU A 198 16.03 26.25 3.70
N LYS A 199 16.74 26.61 2.62
CA LYS A 199 16.21 26.33 1.28
C LYS A 199 16.38 24.84 0.99
N ALA A 200 15.48 24.29 0.18
CA ALA A 200 15.69 22.97 -0.39
C ALA A 200 17.04 22.91 -1.12
N PHE A 201 17.66 21.73 -1.11
CA PHE A 201 18.98 21.49 -1.71
C PHE A 201 19.09 22.07 -3.12
N GLU A 202 18.09 21.84 -3.96
CA GLU A 202 18.07 22.27 -5.37
C GLU A 202 18.05 23.81 -5.55
N LEU A 203 17.64 24.55 -4.53
CA LEU A 203 17.59 26.02 -4.54
C LEU A 203 18.83 26.70 -3.95
N GLN A 204 19.68 25.92 -3.28
CA GLN A 204 20.91 26.38 -2.64
C GLN A 204 22.11 25.53 -3.02
N TRP A 205 21.97 24.70 -4.06
CA TRP A 205 23.04 23.86 -4.55
C TRP A 205 24.21 24.75 -4.96
N ASP A 206 25.28 24.68 -4.17
CA ASP A 206 26.59 25.19 -4.52
C ASP A 206 27.38 23.98 -5.05
N PRO A 207 27.59 23.90 -6.38
CA PRO A 207 28.25 22.76 -7.00
C PRO A 207 29.58 22.46 -6.31
N GLY A 208 29.72 21.23 -5.84
CA GLY A 208 30.95 20.74 -5.26
C GLY A 208 31.03 20.84 -3.74
N LYS A 209 30.14 21.57 -3.04
CA LYS A 209 30.26 21.80 -1.59
C LYS A 209 29.19 21.15 -0.72
N SER A 210 28.27 20.40 -1.30
CA SER A 210 27.07 20.00 -0.59
C SER A 210 27.16 18.58 -0.01
N ARG A 211 26.54 18.36 1.16
CA ARG A 211 26.32 17.01 1.73
C ARG A 211 25.20 16.34 0.94
N VAL A 212 25.52 15.19 0.35
CA VAL A 212 24.60 14.45 -0.54
C VAL A 212 23.75 13.46 0.25
N MET A 213 24.36 12.76 1.21
CA MET A 213 23.71 11.66 1.92
C MET A 213 24.26 11.50 3.33
N THR A 214 23.41 11.04 4.25
CA THR A 214 23.80 10.49 5.56
C THR A 214 23.32 9.06 5.65
N THR A 215 24.15 8.14 6.15
CA THR A 215 23.81 6.70 6.26
C THR A 215 24.37 6.10 7.54
N LYS A 216 23.68 5.06 8.05
CA LYS A 216 24.17 4.23 9.16
C LYS A 216 25.23 3.22 8.71
N TYR A 217 25.33 2.95 7.40
CA TYR A 217 26.40 2.12 6.85
C TYR A 217 27.74 2.84 6.97
N CYS A 218 28.76 2.17 7.50
CA CYS A 218 30.04 2.79 7.81
C CYS A 218 31.21 2.01 7.17
N ILE A 219 31.92 2.65 6.23
CA ILE A 219 33.06 2.03 5.54
C ILE A 219 34.22 1.73 6.49
N LYS A 220 34.44 2.53 7.55
CA LYS A 220 35.42 2.18 8.60
C LYS A 220 35.08 0.83 9.25
N TYR A 221 33.80 0.54 9.47
CA TYR A 221 33.37 -0.73 10.07
C TYR A 221 33.58 -1.90 9.11
N GLU A 222 33.19 -1.75 7.84
CA GLU A 222 33.39 -2.79 6.81
C GLU A 222 34.87 -3.16 6.62
N LEU A 223 35.76 -2.17 6.74
CA LEU A 223 37.20 -2.37 6.63
C LEU A 223 37.85 -2.89 7.92
N GLU A 224 37.09 -3.18 8.98
CA GLU A 224 37.57 -3.55 10.32
C GLU A 224 38.50 -2.47 10.93
N LYS A 225 38.26 -1.22 10.55
CA LYS A 225 39.01 -0.03 10.97
C LYS A 225 38.16 0.95 11.80
N CYS A 226 37.08 0.46 12.41
CA CYS A 226 36.24 1.26 13.29
C CYS A 226 36.78 1.22 14.72
N PRO A 227 37.21 2.36 15.31
CA PRO A 227 37.79 2.38 16.66
C PRO A 227 36.80 1.94 17.76
N LYS A 228 35.49 2.08 17.51
CA LYS A 228 34.43 1.67 18.44
C LYS A 228 34.26 0.15 18.53
N TYR A 229 34.49 -0.57 17.43
CA TYR A 229 34.22 -2.02 17.33
C TYR A 229 35.51 -2.86 17.22
N HIS A 230 36.62 -2.24 16.81
CA HIS A 230 37.93 -2.87 16.65
C HIS A 230 39.00 -2.02 17.35
N PRO A 231 39.03 -1.97 18.70
CA PRO A 231 39.95 -1.08 19.44
C PRO A 231 41.43 -1.46 19.29
N ASP A 232 41.73 -2.74 19.06
CA ASP A 232 43.10 -3.27 18.94
C ASP A 232 43.66 -3.20 17.51
N MET A 233 43.02 -2.43 16.63
CA MET A 233 43.41 -2.30 15.22
C MET A 233 44.73 -1.53 15.04
N ASP A 234 45.61 -2.05 14.18
CA ASP A 234 46.81 -1.33 13.78
C ASP A 234 46.51 -0.29 12.68
N GLY A 235 46.89 0.95 12.94
CA GLY A 235 46.83 2.08 12.03
C GLY A 235 45.43 2.69 11.84
N ARG A 236 45.32 4.00 12.05
CA ARG A 236 44.11 4.77 11.70
C ARG A 236 44.07 5.04 10.20
N LEU A 237 42.89 4.95 9.60
CA LEU A 237 42.69 5.39 8.22
C LEU A 237 42.91 6.91 8.14
N LYS A 238 43.66 7.35 7.13
CA LYS A 238 43.84 8.78 6.88
C LYS A 238 42.56 9.33 6.26
N GLU A 239 41.91 10.23 6.96
CA GLU A 239 40.69 10.91 6.51
C GLU A 239 41.00 12.21 5.76
N PRO A 240 40.10 12.66 4.85
CA PRO A 240 38.84 12.01 4.47
C PRO A 240 39.07 10.82 3.51
N LEU A 241 38.25 9.77 3.66
CA LEU A 241 38.17 8.71 2.65
C LEU A 241 37.42 9.23 1.42
N ILE A 242 37.74 8.69 0.23
CA ILE A 242 37.13 9.09 -1.03
C ILE A 242 36.47 7.88 -1.70
N LEU A 243 35.18 7.98 -2.01
CA LEU A 243 34.47 7.05 -2.89
C LEU A 243 34.66 7.48 -4.34
N LYS A 244 35.03 6.52 -5.20
CA LYS A 244 35.16 6.76 -6.64
C LYS A 244 34.27 5.80 -7.43
N GLN A 245 33.51 6.33 -8.38
CA GLN A 245 32.72 5.56 -9.33
C GLN A 245 32.86 6.17 -10.73
N GLY A 246 33.78 5.63 -11.54
CA GLY A 246 34.14 6.23 -12.82
C GLY A 246 34.79 7.61 -12.62
N GLU A 247 34.20 8.65 -13.22
CA GLU A 247 34.66 10.04 -13.07
C GLU A 247 34.12 10.73 -11.81
N LEU A 248 33.15 10.13 -11.11
CA LEU A 248 32.56 10.69 -9.90
C LEU A 248 33.44 10.39 -8.69
N GLU A 249 33.71 11.42 -7.88
CA GLU A 249 34.44 11.33 -6.62
C GLU A 249 33.66 12.01 -5.50
N TYR A 250 33.55 11.36 -4.35
CA TYR A 250 32.88 11.87 -3.16
C TYR A 250 33.78 11.73 -1.94
N LYS A 251 33.78 12.74 -1.07
CA LYS A 251 34.47 12.68 0.22
C LYS A 251 33.55 12.09 1.28
N LEU A 252 34.14 11.33 2.21
CA LEU A 252 33.42 10.76 3.34
C LEU A 252 33.80 11.48 4.62
N LYS A 253 32.78 11.79 5.43
CA LYS A 253 32.94 12.27 6.80
C LYS A 253 32.30 11.26 7.75
N PHE A 254 33.02 10.86 8.79
CA PHE A 254 32.55 9.87 9.76
C PHE A 254 32.14 10.56 11.07
N ASN A 255 30.87 10.46 11.43
CA ASN A 255 30.34 10.96 12.69
C ASN A 255 30.21 9.78 13.66
N CYS A 256 31.30 9.46 14.35
CA CYS A 256 31.39 8.27 15.20
C CYS A 256 30.45 8.29 16.42
N LYS A 257 30.12 9.48 16.96
CA LYS A 257 29.19 9.63 18.10
C LYS A 257 27.76 9.18 17.77
N PRO A 258 27.08 9.71 16.73
CA PRO A 258 25.79 9.19 16.28
C PRO A 258 25.89 7.87 15.48
N CYS A 259 27.12 7.40 15.22
CA CYS A 259 27.44 6.23 14.40
C CYS A 259 26.84 6.34 12.98
N GLU A 260 27.23 7.41 12.29
CA GLU A 260 26.76 7.77 10.95
C GLU A 260 27.94 8.14 10.04
N MET A 261 27.76 7.92 8.74
CA MET A 261 28.68 8.36 7.69
C MET A 261 27.96 9.32 6.77
N GLU A 262 28.60 10.45 6.49
CA GLU A 262 28.13 11.44 5.53
C GLU A 262 28.93 11.35 4.24
N ILE A 263 28.24 11.54 3.11
CA ILE A 263 28.82 11.58 1.78
C ILE A 263 28.71 13.01 1.27
N TRP A 264 29.85 13.57 0.89
CA TRP A 264 30.02 14.95 0.46
C TRP A 264 30.58 15.01 -0.96
N GLU A 265 30.22 16.05 -1.70
CA GLU A 265 30.83 16.33 -3.00
C GLU A 265 32.35 16.55 -2.89
N LYS A 266 33.06 16.32 -4.01
CA LYS A 266 34.53 16.37 -4.07
C LYS A 266 35.14 17.66 -3.55
N ASP A 267 34.54 18.80 -3.87
CA ASP A 267 35.10 20.13 -3.57
C ASP A 267 34.63 20.67 -2.20
N ALA A 268 33.97 19.82 -1.40
CA ALA A 268 33.43 20.23 -0.12
C ALA A 268 34.56 20.43 0.89
N GLU A 269 34.48 21.54 1.61
CA GLU A 269 35.32 21.86 2.75
C GLU A 269 34.51 21.57 4.01
N PHE A 270 35.01 20.67 4.85
CA PHE A 270 34.42 20.36 6.14
C PHE A 270 35.52 20.02 7.14
N GLU A 271 35.29 20.38 8.39
CA GLU A 271 36.18 20.00 9.48
C GLU A 271 35.95 18.52 9.83
N ILE A 272 37.04 17.78 9.93
CA ILE A 272 37.06 16.44 10.48
C ILE A 272 37.33 16.62 11.97
N GLU A 273 36.29 16.43 12.79
CA GLU A 273 36.48 16.40 14.23
C GLU A 273 37.39 15.22 14.57
N GLU A 274 38.45 15.46 15.34
CA GLU A 274 39.25 14.36 15.85
C GLU A 274 38.35 13.50 16.74
N ASP A 275 38.31 12.20 16.43
CA ASP A 275 37.61 11.16 17.17
C ASP A 275 38.12 11.15 18.65
N HIS A 276 37.56 12.02 19.49
CA HIS A 276 37.79 12.06 20.93
C HIS A 276 37.01 10.92 21.59
N PHE A 277 37.57 9.72 21.49
CA PHE A 277 37.18 8.62 22.36
C PHE A 277 37.95 8.76 23.68
N HIS A 278 37.25 9.24 24.71
CA HIS A 278 37.61 9.00 26.11
C HIS A 278 36.73 7.87 26.65
#